data_AF-A0A957D968-F1
#
_entry.id   AF-A0A957D968-F1
#
_cell.length_a   1.000
_cell.length_b   1.000
_cell.length_c   1.000
_cell.angle_alpha   90.00
_cell.angle_beta   90.00
_cell.angle_gamma   90.00
#
_symmetry.space_group_name_H-M   'P 1'
#
loop_
_entity.id
_entity.type
_entity.pdbx_description
1 polymer ?
#
loop_
_entity_poly.entity_id
_entity_poly.type
_entity_poly.pdbx_seq_one_letter_code
_entity_poly.pdbx_strand_id
1 'polypeptide(L)'
;MNEPIDYLIIGHISQDVTPNGFKIGGTAAYAGRAAQIMGCRTAVVTSATADTDLATALPDIYLYRVPTAENTTFDNVYTENGRSQIIHNIAAPLTPAHVPTEWQRVPIVHLGPVANEIDPAMINLFSNSLIGLTPQGWMRRWDENGRVYAREWEAAAVILPLAAAVII
;
A
#
# COMPACT_ATOMS: atom_id res chain seq x y z
N MET A 1 24.44 -16.03 4.01
CA MET A 1 23.11 -16.01 4.66
C MET A 1 22.47 -14.71 4.25
N ASN A 2 21.31 -14.72 3.60
CA ASN A 2 20.63 -13.45 3.31
C ASN A 2 20.27 -12.79 4.63
N GLU A 3 20.67 -11.54 4.72
CA GLU A 3 20.46 -10.68 5.87
C GLU A 3 18.96 -10.35 6.02
N PRO A 4 18.42 -10.32 7.26
CA PRO A 4 16.99 -10.15 7.49
C PRO A 4 16.50 -8.76 7.06
N ILE A 5 15.25 -8.65 6.60
CA ILE A 5 14.65 -7.36 6.21
C ILE A 5 14.43 -6.45 7.43
N ASP A 6 14.54 -5.14 7.22
CA ASP A 6 14.42 -4.12 8.27
C ASP A 6 13.06 -3.41 8.24
N TYR A 7 12.51 -3.29 7.04
CA TYR A 7 11.33 -2.47 6.75
C TYR A 7 10.37 -3.25 5.85
N LEU A 8 9.17 -3.51 6.34
CA LEU A 8 8.08 -4.11 5.59
C LEU A 8 7.01 -3.06 5.31
N ILE A 9 6.63 -2.88 4.06
CA ILE A 9 5.46 -2.09 3.70
C ILE A 9 4.38 -2.95 3.07
N ILE A 10 3.13 -2.72 3.48
CA ILE A 10 1.96 -3.45 3.03
C ILE A 10 0.98 -2.44 2.46
N GLY A 11 0.50 -2.70 1.25
CA GLY A 11 -0.44 -1.84 0.53
C GLY A 11 -0.37 -2.10 -0.97
N HIS A 12 -1.34 -1.59 -1.72
CA HIS A 12 -1.30 -1.72 -3.17
C HIS A 12 -0.22 -0.83 -3.79
N ILE A 13 0.57 -1.43 -4.67
CA ILE A 13 1.24 -0.75 -5.76
C ILE A 13 0.16 -0.49 -6.81
N SER A 14 -0.23 0.77 -6.97
CA SER A 14 -1.28 1.17 -7.89
C SER A 14 -0.73 1.55 -9.27
N GLN A 15 -1.63 1.68 -10.24
CA GLN A 15 -1.35 2.27 -11.54
C GLN A 15 -2.08 3.61 -11.64
N ASP A 16 -1.36 4.67 -11.96
CA ASP A 16 -1.95 5.95 -12.32
C ASP A 16 -2.09 6.02 -13.85
N VAL A 17 -3.28 6.38 -14.33
CA VAL A 17 -3.54 6.65 -15.75
C VAL A 17 -2.78 7.92 -16.15
N THR A 18 -2.03 7.85 -17.24
CA THR A 18 -1.37 9.01 -17.84
C THR A 18 -1.53 8.98 -19.36
N PRO A 19 -1.31 10.11 -20.07
CA PRO A 19 -1.33 10.13 -21.53
C PRO A 19 -0.34 9.15 -22.19
N ASN A 20 0.71 8.74 -21.47
CA ASN A 20 1.76 7.84 -21.96
C ASN A 20 1.56 6.39 -21.46
N GLY A 21 0.39 6.06 -20.92
CA GLY A 21 0.09 4.76 -20.32
C GLY A 21 0.17 4.77 -18.80
N PHE A 22 0.18 3.59 -18.20
CA PHE A 22 0.16 3.46 -16.74
C PHE A 22 1.51 3.83 -16.11
N LYS A 23 1.45 4.59 -15.03
CA LYS A 23 2.59 4.89 -14.17
C LYS A 23 2.42 4.18 -12.83
N ILE A 24 3.50 3.58 -12.31
CA ILE A 24 3.48 2.99 -10.97
C ILE A 24 3.29 4.08 -9.92
N GLY A 25 2.35 3.82 -9.00
CA GLY A 25 2.06 4.67 -7.85
C GLY A 25 1.79 3.83 -6.60
N GLY A 26 1.07 4.46 -5.67
CA GLY A 26 0.69 3.86 -4.41
C GLY A 26 1.74 4.02 -3.31
N THR A 27 1.27 4.11 -2.07
CA THR A 27 2.12 4.32 -0.89
C THR A 27 3.20 3.23 -0.78
N ALA A 28 2.84 1.98 -1.07
CA ALA A 28 3.76 0.84 -1.04
C ALA A 28 4.98 1.03 -1.93
N ALA A 29 4.79 1.56 -3.16
CA ALA A 29 5.89 1.81 -4.08
C ALA A 29 6.78 2.96 -3.59
N TYR A 30 6.19 4.11 -3.24
CA TYR A 30 6.95 5.30 -2.87
C TYR A 30 7.69 5.15 -1.55
N ALA A 31 7.00 4.71 -0.49
CA ALA A 31 7.62 4.56 0.82
C ALA A 31 8.56 3.35 0.88
N GLY A 32 8.26 2.26 0.16
CA GLY A 32 9.19 1.14 0.00
C GLY A 32 10.50 1.58 -0.66
N ARG A 33 10.42 2.33 -1.77
CA ARG A 33 11.62 2.86 -2.44
C ARG A 33 12.36 3.89 -1.59
N ALA A 34 11.65 4.75 -0.86
CA ALA A 34 12.27 5.72 0.04
C ALA A 34 13.06 5.04 1.17
N ALA A 35 12.47 4.06 1.85
CA ALA A 35 13.15 3.30 2.91
C ALA A 35 14.41 2.60 2.38
N GLN A 36 14.30 1.98 1.21
CA GLN A 36 15.44 1.34 0.55
C GLN A 36 16.57 2.33 0.22
N ILE A 37 16.26 3.50 -0.35
CA ILE A 37 17.26 4.54 -0.65
C ILE A 37 17.94 5.03 0.63
N MET A 38 17.23 5.04 1.76
CA MET A 38 17.78 5.36 3.08
C MET A 38 18.61 4.22 3.70
N GLY A 39 18.79 3.10 2.98
CA GLY A 39 19.64 1.99 3.39
C GLY A 39 18.90 0.83 4.09
N CYS A 40 17.57 0.85 4.17
CA CYS A 40 16.81 -0.25 4.73
C CYS A 40 16.72 -1.44 3.76
N ARG A 41 16.91 -2.67 4.27
CA ARG A 41 16.54 -3.88 3.52
C ARG A 41 15.01 -3.98 3.50
N THR A 42 14.43 -3.62 2.36
CA THR A 42 12.99 -3.35 2.26
C THR A 42 12.24 -4.51 1.61
N ALA A 43 11.09 -4.86 2.20
CA ALA A 43 10.13 -5.78 1.62
C ALA A 43 8.77 -5.11 1.39
N VAL A 44 8.04 -5.57 0.38
CA VAL A 44 6.70 -5.11 0.03
C VAL A 44 5.76 -6.31 -0.11
N VAL A 45 4.61 -6.26 0.56
CA VAL A 45 3.45 -7.12 0.27
C VAL A 45 2.42 -6.27 -0.48
N THR A 46 2.12 -6.65 -1.72
CA THR A 46 1.12 -5.97 -2.58
C THR A 46 0.24 -6.99 -3.29
N SER A 47 -0.94 -6.58 -3.72
CA SER A 47 -1.70 -7.29 -4.75
C SER A 47 -1.43 -6.67 -6.11
N ALA A 48 -1.13 -7.51 -7.11
CA ALA A 48 -0.90 -7.07 -8.48
C ALA A 48 -1.13 -8.23 -9.47
N THR A 49 -1.47 -7.90 -10.71
CA THR A 49 -1.61 -8.86 -11.80
C THR A 49 -0.27 -9.52 -12.15
N ALA A 50 -0.31 -10.66 -12.84
CA ALA A 50 0.90 -11.41 -13.22
C ALA A 50 1.81 -10.64 -14.20
N ASP A 51 1.21 -9.84 -15.09
CA ASP A 51 1.89 -9.03 -16.12
C ASP A 51 2.49 -7.73 -15.58
N THR A 52 2.18 -7.34 -14.33
CA THR A 52 2.82 -6.17 -13.71
C THR A 52 4.28 -6.47 -13.39
N ASP A 53 5.20 -5.75 -14.05
CA ASP A 53 6.64 -5.86 -13.81
C ASP A 53 7.08 -5.10 -12.55
N LEU A 54 6.75 -5.71 -11.40
CA LEU A 54 7.14 -5.16 -10.10
C LEU A 54 8.65 -5.16 -9.87
N ALA A 55 9.39 -6.08 -10.51
CA ALA A 55 10.84 -6.18 -10.32
C ALA A 55 11.56 -4.99 -10.93
N THR A 56 11.14 -4.54 -12.11
CA THR A 56 11.64 -3.29 -12.70
C THR A 56 11.11 -2.05 -11.99
N ALA A 57 9.85 -2.08 -11.51
CA ALA A 57 9.29 -0.94 -10.77
C ALA A 57 9.99 -0.69 -9.42
N LEU A 58 10.38 -1.77 -8.73
CA LEU A 58 10.98 -1.75 -7.41
C LEU A 58 12.21 -2.67 -7.37
N PRO A 59 13.31 -2.27 -8.04
CA PRO A 59 14.53 -3.07 -8.07
C PRO A 59 15.14 -3.14 -6.68
N ASP A 60 15.74 -4.29 -6.34
CA ASP A 60 16.41 -4.59 -5.08
C ASP A 60 15.49 -4.51 -3.83
N ILE A 61 14.18 -4.64 -4.02
CA ILE A 61 13.17 -4.77 -2.95
C ILE A 61 12.63 -6.21 -2.95
N TYR A 62 12.49 -6.81 -1.76
CA TYR A 62 11.85 -8.12 -1.63
C TYR A 62 10.34 -7.98 -1.87
N LEU A 63 9.78 -8.74 -2.81
CA LEU A 63 8.39 -8.60 -3.24
C LEU A 63 7.60 -9.87 -2.93
N TYR A 64 6.46 -9.72 -2.25
CA TYR A 64 5.43 -10.74 -2.17
C TYR A 64 4.18 -10.25 -2.89
N ARG A 65 3.82 -10.95 -3.98
CA ARG A 65 2.68 -10.61 -4.84
C ARG A 65 1.49 -11.51 -4.51
N VAL A 66 0.40 -10.88 -4.08
CA VAL A 66 -0.92 -11.51 -4.01
C VAL A 66 -1.58 -11.42 -5.38
N PRO A 67 -1.88 -12.55 -6.06
CA PRO A 67 -2.48 -12.52 -7.38
C PRO A 67 -3.85 -11.83 -7.41
N THR A 68 -4.12 -11.10 -8.48
CA THR A 68 -5.42 -10.46 -8.75
C THR A 68 -5.67 -10.42 -10.26
N ALA A 69 -6.94 -10.31 -10.66
CA ALA A 69 -7.33 -10.14 -12.05
C ALA A 69 -7.07 -8.72 -12.57
N GLU A 70 -7.17 -7.71 -11.68
CA GLU A 70 -6.99 -6.30 -12.02
C GLU A 70 -6.12 -5.61 -10.98
N ASN A 71 -5.37 -4.59 -11.41
CA ASN A 71 -4.63 -3.72 -10.52
C ASN A 71 -5.51 -2.62 -9.94
N THR A 72 -5.09 -2.04 -8.82
CA THR A 72 -5.70 -0.80 -8.34
C THR A 72 -5.28 0.34 -9.26
N THR A 73 -6.25 0.98 -9.91
CA THR A 73 -5.96 1.96 -10.95
C THR A 73 -6.68 3.27 -10.68
N PHE A 74 -5.93 4.37 -10.65
CA PHE A 74 -6.45 5.72 -10.45
C PHE A 74 -6.24 6.59 -11.69
N ASP A 75 -7.24 7.36 -12.07
CA ASP A 75 -7.08 8.52 -12.95
C ASP A 75 -7.12 9.80 -12.11
N ASN A 76 -6.09 10.64 -12.28
CA ASN A 76 -5.93 11.88 -11.56
C ASN A 76 -6.18 13.05 -12.52
N VAL A 77 -7.40 13.58 -12.47
CA VAL A 77 -7.82 14.72 -13.30
C VAL A 77 -7.52 16.01 -12.57
N TYR A 78 -6.58 16.79 -13.11
CA TYR A 78 -6.22 18.10 -12.57
C TYR A 78 -7.11 19.18 -13.17
N THR A 79 -7.75 19.96 -12.31
CA THR A 79 -8.63 21.08 -12.67
C THR A 79 -8.16 22.35 -11.98
N GLU A 80 -8.71 23.51 -12.36
CA GLU A 80 -8.43 24.79 -11.68
C GLU A 80 -8.77 24.76 -10.18
N ASN A 81 -9.74 23.92 -9.78
CA ASN A 81 -10.18 23.75 -8.39
C ASN A 81 -9.41 22.65 -7.63
N GLY A 82 -8.33 22.14 -8.21
CA GLY A 82 -7.52 21.06 -7.65
C GLY A 82 -7.75 19.72 -8.34
N ARG A 83 -7.39 18.64 -7.64
CA ARG A 83 -7.38 17.28 -8.18
C ARG A 83 -8.70 16.56 -7.90
N SER A 84 -9.35 16.07 -8.95
CA SER A 84 -10.38 15.04 -8.87
C SER A 84 -9.76 13.69 -9.20
N GLN A 85 -10.04 12.67 -8.39
CA GLN A 85 -9.49 11.33 -8.59
C GLN A 85 -10.64 10.36 -8.89
N ILE A 86 -10.43 9.49 -9.87
CA ILE A 86 -11.35 8.43 -10.26
C ILE A 86 -10.63 7.10 -10.04
N ILE A 87 -11.24 6.16 -9.35
CA ILE A 87 -10.76 4.79 -9.25
C ILE A 87 -11.46 3.95 -10.32
N HIS A 88 -10.69 3.27 -11.16
CA HIS A 88 -11.24 2.40 -12.19
C HIS A 88 -11.42 0.99 -11.66
N ASN A 89 -10.36 0.44 -11.08
CA ASN A 89 -10.27 -0.95 -10.65
C ASN A 89 -9.60 -1.01 -9.27
N ILE A 90 -9.80 -2.13 -8.57
CA ILE A 90 -9.20 -2.40 -7.26
C ILE A 90 -8.63 -3.81 -7.28
N ALA A 91 -7.38 -3.95 -6.83
CA ALA A 91 -6.72 -5.23 -6.66
C ALA A 91 -7.29 -6.02 -5.47
N ALA A 92 -6.93 -7.30 -5.37
CA ALA A 92 -7.41 -8.16 -4.29
C ALA A 92 -6.99 -7.64 -2.90
N PRO A 93 -7.87 -7.73 -1.89
CA PRO A 93 -7.56 -7.24 -0.55
C PRO A 93 -6.37 -7.98 0.08
N LEU A 94 -5.67 -7.29 0.97
CA LEU A 94 -4.52 -7.81 1.71
C LEU A 94 -4.96 -8.22 3.12
N THR A 95 -4.80 -9.50 3.43
CA THR A 95 -5.16 -10.10 4.73
C THR A 95 -3.91 -10.59 5.45
N PRO A 96 -3.95 -10.84 6.77
CA PRO A 96 -2.81 -11.38 7.51
C PRO A 96 -2.21 -12.66 6.92
N ALA A 97 -3.02 -13.48 6.25
CA ALA A 97 -2.57 -14.73 5.61
C ALA A 97 -1.62 -14.51 4.43
N HIS A 98 -1.58 -13.30 3.86
CA HIS A 98 -0.70 -12.95 2.75
C HIS A 98 0.70 -12.50 3.19
N VAL A 99 0.96 -12.37 4.50
CA VAL A 99 2.28 -11.96 5.00
C VAL A 99 3.13 -13.21 5.24
N PRO A 100 4.28 -13.37 4.54
CA PRO A 100 5.22 -14.46 4.80
C PRO A 100 5.62 -14.55 6.27
N THR A 101 5.78 -15.76 6.79
CA THR A 101 6.02 -15.99 8.23
C THR A 101 7.32 -15.33 8.69
N GLU A 102 8.34 -15.37 7.85
CA GLU A 102 9.64 -14.73 8.04
C GLU A 102 9.55 -13.19 8.13
N TRP A 103 8.48 -12.58 7.63
CA TRP A 103 8.26 -11.13 7.64
C TRP A 103 7.34 -10.67 8.77
N GLN A 104 6.87 -11.57 9.65
CA GLN A 104 5.98 -11.19 10.75
C GLN A 104 6.72 -10.57 11.96
N ARG A 105 8.05 -10.67 11.99
CA ARG A 105 8.91 -10.15 13.07
C ARG A 105 9.83 -9.02 12.61
N VAL A 106 9.45 -8.32 11.55
CA VAL A 106 10.26 -7.24 10.97
C VAL A 106 10.28 -6.06 11.93
N PRO A 107 11.43 -5.39 12.14
CA PRO A 107 11.52 -4.30 13.10
C PRO A 107 10.57 -3.14 12.83
N ILE A 108 10.40 -2.75 11.55
CA ILE A 108 9.52 -1.65 11.15
C ILE A 108 8.49 -2.16 10.15
N VAL A 109 7.22 -1.88 10.42
CA VAL A 109 6.11 -2.22 9.52
C VAL A 109 5.33 -0.96 9.18
N HIS A 110 5.05 -0.76 7.90
CA HIS A 110 4.25 0.35 7.40
C HIS A 110 2.99 -0.18 6.71
N LEU A 111 1.82 0.15 7.25
CA LEU A 111 0.55 -0.09 6.56
C LEU A 111 0.16 1.17 5.78
N GLY A 112 0.20 1.07 4.45
CA GLY A 112 -0.05 2.20 3.55
C GLY A 112 -1.14 1.91 2.54
N PRO A 113 -2.41 1.73 2.95
CA PRO A 113 -3.51 1.52 2.03
C PRO A 113 -3.74 2.75 1.15
N VAL A 114 -4.22 2.54 -0.09
CA VAL A 114 -4.64 3.61 -1.01
C VAL A 114 -6.11 3.54 -1.44
N ALA A 115 -6.75 2.39 -1.26
CA ALA A 115 -8.11 2.07 -1.70
C ALA A 115 -8.86 1.14 -0.74
N ASN A 116 -8.65 1.29 0.58
CA ASN A 116 -9.27 0.49 1.63
C ASN A 116 -8.98 -1.03 1.52
N GLU A 117 -7.80 -1.38 1.00
CA GLU A 117 -7.44 -2.75 0.63
C GLU A 117 -6.85 -3.59 1.77
N ILE A 118 -6.36 -2.95 2.84
CA ILE A 118 -5.72 -3.65 3.94
C ILE A 118 -6.78 -3.96 4.99
N ASP A 119 -6.93 -5.25 5.29
CA ASP A 119 -7.73 -5.72 6.41
C ASP A 119 -7.21 -5.10 7.73
N PRO A 120 -8.05 -4.40 8.52
CA PRO A 120 -7.71 -3.91 9.84
C PRO A 120 -7.00 -4.93 10.75
N ALA A 121 -7.31 -6.22 10.64
CA ALA A 121 -6.70 -7.26 11.45
C ALA A 121 -5.19 -7.44 11.17
N MET A 122 -4.68 -6.91 10.04
CA MET A 122 -3.27 -6.91 9.66
C MET A 122 -2.36 -6.36 10.77
N ILE A 123 -2.82 -5.33 11.50
CA ILE A 123 -2.01 -4.69 12.53
C ILE A 123 -1.67 -5.63 13.70
N ASN A 124 -2.56 -6.60 13.98
CA ASN A 124 -2.39 -7.54 15.09
C ASN A 124 -1.28 -8.57 14.83
N LEU A 125 -0.79 -8.68 13.60
CA LEU A 125 0.31 -9.58 13.24
C LEU A 125 1.66 -9.10 13.78
N PHE A 126 1.79 -7.80 14.07
CA PHE A 126 3.07 -7.13 14.27
C PHE A 126 3.26 -6.60 15.70
N SER A 127 2.90 -7.41 16.70
CA SER A 127 2.94 -7.01 18.12
C SER A 127 4.33 -6.67 18.67
N ASN A 128 5.40 -6.98 17.93
CA ASN A 128 6.80 -6.72 18.32
C ASN A 128 7.51 -5.77 17.34
N SER A 129 6.76 -5.04 16.52
CA SER A 129 7.30 -4.14 15.49
C SER A 129 6.93 -2.68 15.80
N LEU A 130 7.73 -1.75 15.29
CA LEU A 130 7.34 -0.34 15.20
C LEU A 130 6.38 -0.20 14.01
N ILE A 131 5.12 0.11 14.28
CA ILE A 131 4.07 0.21 13.26
C ILE A 131 3.86 1.67 12.85
N GLY A 132 4.10 1.99 11.58
CA GLY A 132 3.73 3.25 10.94
C GLY A 132 2.48 3.07 10.08
N LEU A 133 1.64 4.10 10.01
CA LEU A 133 0.41 4.09 9.20
C LEU A 133 0.36 5.27 8.23
N THR A 134 0.00 5.01 6.97
CA THR A 134 -0.50 6.04 6.05
C THR A 134 -1.98 5.73 5.76
N PRO A 135 -2.93 6.25 6.54
CA PRO A 135 -4.33 5.78 6.54
C PRO A 135 -5.15 6.27 5.34
N GLN A 136 -4.49 6.83 4.32
CA GLN A 136 -5.14 7.49 3.18
C GLN A 136 -6.21 6.60 2.52
N GLY A 137 -5.92 5.32 2.29
CA GLY A 137 -6.88 4.40 1.70
C GLY A 137 -8.08 4.10 2.59
N TRP A 138 -7.93 4.08 3.90
CA TRP A 138 -9.05 3.86 4.83
C TRP A 138 -9.97 5.09 4.90
N MET A 139 -9.45 6.28 4.61
CA MET A 139 -10.17 7.55 4.55
C MET A 139 -10.78 7.87 3.17
N ARG A 140 -10.68 6.95 2.20
CA ARG A 140 -11.25 7.11 0.86
C ARG A 140 -12.46 6.21 0.66
N ARG A 141 -13.46 6.73 -0.05
CA ARG A 141 -14.52 5.97 -0.70
C ARG A 141 -14.71 6.48 -2.11
N TRP A 142 -15.52 5.79 -2.89
CA TRP A 142 -15.87 6.17 -4.25
C TRP A 142 -17.36 5.94 -4.49
N ASP A 143 -17.91 6.68 -5.44
CA ASP A 143 -19.29 6.51 -5.90
C ASP A 143 -19.39 5.44 -7.01
N GLU A 144 -20.57 5.28 -7.60
CA GLU A 144 -20.84 4.35 -8.71
C GLU A 144 -20.02 4.64 -9.97
N ASN A 145 -19.50 5.86 -10.12
CA ASN A 145 -18.66 6.28 -11.24
C ASN A 145 -17.16 6.23 -10.88
N GLY A 146 -16.81 5.69 -9.71
CA GLY A 146 -15.44 5.62 -9.23
C GLY A 146 -14.90 6.95 -8.71
N ARG A 147 -15.72 8.01 -8.60
CA ARG A 147 -15.22 9.30 -8.11
C ARG A 147 -14.86 9.21 -6.65
N VAL A 148 -13.58 9.43 -6.34
CA VAL A 148 -13.04 9.32 -4.99
C VAL A 148 -13.45 10.53 -4.15
N TYR A 149 -13.95 10.27 -2.94
CA TYR A 149 -14.26 11.26 -1.92
C TYR A 149 -13.74 10.84 -0.54
N ALA A 150 -13.56 11.82 0.34
CA ALA A 150 -13.09 11.59 1.70
C ALA A 150 -14.21 11.04 2.59
N ARG A 151 -13.86 10.11 3.48
CA ARG A 151 -14.75 9.57 4.53
C ARG A 151 -13.98 9.44 5.83
N GLU A 152 -14.70 9.49 6.94
CA GLU A 152 -14.14 9.16 8.25
C GLU A 152 -13.59 7.74 8.27
N TRP A 153 -12.46 7.57 8.96
CA TRP A 153 -11.84 6.28 9.16
C TRP A 153 -12.50 5.57 10.36
N GLU A 154 -13.46 4.68 10.07
CA GLU A 154 -14.29 4.00 11.07
C GLU A 154 -13.48 3.23 12.12
N ALA A 155 -12.37 2.60 11.72
CA ALA A 155 -11.53 1.80 12.62
C ALA A 155 -10.43 2.62 13.34
N ALA A 156 -10.39 3.95 13.17
CA ALA A 156 -9.33 4.80 13.73
C ALA A 156 -9.16 4.64 15.24
N ALA A 157 -10.27 4.62 16.00
CA ALA A 157 -10.24 4.50 17.46
C ALA A 157 -9.59 3.19 17.96
N VAL A 158 -9.63 2.13 17.14
CA VAL A 158 -9.08 0.81 17.48
C VAL A 158 -7.64 0.67 16.96
N ILE A 159 -7.35 1.21 15.77
CA ILE A 159 -6.06 1.01 15.10
C ILE A 159 -5.02 2.05 15.55
N LEU A 160 -5.40 3.32 15.74
CA LEU A 160 -4.46 4.38 16.11
C LEU A 160 -3.66 4.09 17.40
N PRO A 161 -4.25 3.54 18.48
CA PRO A 161 -3.49 3.21 19.70
C PRO A 161 -2.39 2.16 19.50
N LEU A 162 -2.43 1.39 18.41
CA LEU A 162 -1.45 0.35 18.09
C LEU A 162 -0.31 0.86 17.19
N ALA A 163 -0.41 2.10 16.69
CA ALA A 163 0.59 2.69 15.82
C ALA A 163 1.60 3.52 16.62
N ALA A 164 2.88 3.39 16.25
CA ALA A 164 3.94 4.26 16.75
C ALA A 164 3.98 5.61 16.01
N ALA A 165 3.54 5.64 14.74
CA ALA A 165 3.50 6.86 13.94
C ALA A 165 2.36 6.83 12.90
N VAL A 166 1.83 8.01 12.57
CA VAL A 166 0.86 8.22 11.50
C VAL A 166 1.39 9.28 10.55
N ILE A 167 1.42 8.97 9.26
CA ILE A 167 1.87 9.84 8.18
C ILE A 167 0.62 10.36 7.44
N ILE A 168 0.45 11.68 7.40
CA ILE A 168 -0.70 12.39 6.82
C ILE A 168 -0.31 13.30 5.67
#